data_AF-A0A9P1FHV3-F1
#
_entry.id   AF-A0A9P1FHV3-F1
#
_cell.length_a   1.000
_cell.length_b   1.000
_cell.length_c   1.000
_cell.angle_alpha   90.00
_cell.angle_beta   90.00
_cell.angle_gamma   90.00
#
_symmetry.space_group_name_H-M   'P 1'
#
loop_
_entity.id
_entity.type
_entity.pdbx_description
1 polymer ?
#
loop_
_entity_poly.entity_id
_entity_poly.type
_entity_poly.pdbx_seq_one_letter_code
_entity_poly.pdbx_strand_id
1 'polypeptide(L)'
;MPPKSKAAAKRPASQALRKKGNVKNAAVSAKKLRELEQVRKVKEPFLDMFVEALTKGDPDPSELAWHLSWRCSNPRRYDAPAACSLMLFSEALPGHVNLCDVLEAIDYHQAIRKHIGDERWEERRVRADELLQKLQGAKVSPRSFSLLHRAVSVACAKKDGPSEELKALSSATSKAVCDKDPEGACPICLAGWRADDSVLVLSCNHVLHVDCFWKMITAAGSDALRGRCRVCRAPVHWGPVARSNLRCILASALAAALVRQQQAGGGLSQSDVAEYCSRVSEEIGESFHDIWTEVPYQLLKVRQKALPNSEMANLQRLFSTPFLR
;
A
#
# COMPACT_ATOMS: atom_id res chain seq x y z
N MET A 1 -45.31 6.20 -69.46
CA MET A 1 -44.69 4.96 -68.97
C MET A 1 -43.93 5.26 -67.69
N PRO A 2 -44.35 4.74 -66.52
CA PRO A 2 -43.63 4.97 -65.26
C PRO A 2 -42.50 3.93 -65.08
N PRO A 3 -41.40 4.27 -64.39
CA PRO A 3 -40.30 3.35 -64.15
C PRO A 3 -40.64 2.36 -63.02
N LYS A 4 -40.35 1.09 -63.28
CA LYS A 4 -40.56 -0.03 -62.34
C LYS A 4 -39.61 0.09 -61.14
N SER A 5 -40.18 0.15 -59.94
CA SER A 5 -39.44 0.03 -58.68
C SER A 5 -38.94 -1.41 -58.50
N LYS A 6 -37.62 -1.59 -58.33
CA LYS A 6 -37.02 -2.88 -57.97
C LYS A 6 -37.02 -3.00 -56.44
N ALA A 7 -37.89 -3.86 -55.93
CA ALA A 7 -37.89 -4.27 -54.52
C ALA A 7 -36.64 -5.10 -54.22
N ALA A 8 -35.73 -4.56 -53.42
CA ALA A 8 -34.57 -5.27 -52.91
C ALA A 8 -34.97 -6.14 -51.70
N ALA A 9 -35.01 -7.46 -51.90
CA ALA A 9 -35.20 -8.44 -50.84
C ALA A 9 -33.99 -8.44 -49.88
N LYS A 10 -34.18 -7.91 -48.66
CA LYS A 10 -33.19 -7.99 -47.56
C LYS A 10 -33.15 -9.42 -47.00
N ARG A 11 -31.99 -10.06 -47.09
CA ARG A 11 -31.68 -11.41 -46.58
C ARG A 11 -31.73 -11.47 -45.04
N PRO A 12 -32.34 -12.50 -44.41
CA PRO A 12 -32.44 -12.65 -42.95
C PRO A 12 -31.22 -13.34 -42.28
N ALA A 13 -30.01 -13.25 -42.84
CA ALA A 13 -28.85 -14.02 -42.37
C ALA A 13 -28.13 -13.44 -41.13
N SER A 14 -28.52 -12.26 -40.64
CA SER A 14 -27.81 -11.57 -39.54
C SER A 14 -28.33 -11.87 -38.11
N GLN A 15 -29.50 -12.50 -37.97
CA GLN A 15 -30.07 -12.79 -36.64
C GLN A 15 -29.54 -14.08 -35.98
N ALA A 16 -29.11 -15.08 -36.75
CA ALA A 16 -28.65 -16.36 -36.21
C ALA A 16 -27.24 -16.29 -35.58
N LEU A 17 -26.36 -15.41 -36.08
CA LEU A 17 -25.00 -15.21 -35.54
C LEU A 17 -25.02 -14.41 -34.22
N ARG A 18 -25.97 -13.49 -34.03
CA ARG A 18 -26.12 -12.74 -32.77
C ARG A 18 -26.54 -13.62 -31.58
N LYS A 19 -27.33 -14.68 -31.81
CA LYS A 19 -27.75 -15.59 -30.72
C LYS A 19 -26.61 -16.46 -30.18
N LYS A 20 -25.64 -16.87 -31.02
CA LYS A 20 -24.50 -17.70 -30.57
C LYS A 20 -23.47 -16.94 -29.74
N GLY A 21 -23.29 -15.63 -29.96
CA GLY A 21 -22.42 -14.79 -29.13
C GLY A 21 -22.95 -14.58 -27.71
N ASN A 22 -24.28 -14.50 -27.56
CA ASN A 22 -24.91 -14.19 -26.27
C ASN A 22 -24.83 -15.36 -25.26
N VAL A 23 -24.91 -16.60 -25.74
CA VAL A 23 -24.86 -17.80 -24.87
C VAL A 23 -23.45 -18.04 -24.30
N LYS A 24 -22.39 -17.80 -25.10
CA LYS A 24 -21.01 -17.95 -24.61
C LYS A 24 -20.66 -16.91 -23.54
N ASN A 25 -21.10 -15.66 -23.71
CA ASN A 25 -20.91 -14.61 -22.72
C ASN A 25 -21.66 -14.92 -21.41
N ALA A 26 -22.89 -15.44 -21.50
CA ALA A 26 -23.66 -15.84 -20.32
C ALA A 26 -23.01 -16.99 -19.54
N ALA A 27 -22.48 -18.01 -20.22
CA ALA A 27 -21.81 -19.13 -19.56
C ALA A 27 -20.49 -18.72 -18.88
N VAL A 28 -19.70 -17.85 -19.53
CA VAL A 28 -18.49 -17.28 -18.93
C VAL A 28 -18.83 -16.44 -17.70
N SER A 29 -19.90 -15.64 -17.78
CA SER A 29 -20.40 -14.85 -16.64
C SER A 29 -20.84 -15.75 -15.47
N ALA A 30 -21.60 -16.81 -15.72
CA ALA A 30 -22.06 -17.74 -14.68
C ALA A 30 -20.89 -18.49 -14.00
N LYS A 31 -19.87 -18.88 -14.78
CA LYS A 31 -18.65 -19.50 -14.22
C LYS A 31 -17.89 -18.51 -13.34
N LYS A 32 -17.66 -17.28 -13.82
CA LYS A 32 -16.99 -16.23 -13.04
C LYS A 32 -17.76 -15.91 -11.75
N LEU A 33 -19.09 -15.85 -11.81
CA LEU A 33 -19.94 -15.61 -10.64
C LEU A 33 -19.78 -16.72 -9.58
N ARG A 34 -19.81 -17.99 -10.00
CA ARG A 34 -19.57 -19.14 -9.10
C ARG A 34 -18.19 -19.12 -8.48
N GLU A 35 -17.17 -18.76 -9.26
CA GLU A 35 -15.80 -18.58 -8.74
C GLU A 35 -15.77 -17.45 -7.69
N LEU A 36 -16.34 -16.28 -7.97
CA LEU A 36 -16.41 -15.18 -7.00
C LEU A 36 -17.17 -15.55 -5.72
N GLU A 37 -18.26 -16.30 -5.83
CA GLU A 37 -18.99 -16.78 -4.67
C GLU A 37 -18.17 -17.78 -3.83
N GLN A 38 -17.39 -18.64 -4.50
CA GLN A 38 -16.44 -19.52 -3.83
C GLN A 38 -15.33 -18.73 -3.14
N VAL A 39 -14.79 -17.69 -3.77
CA VAL A 39 -13.83 -16.76 -3.14
C VAL A 39 -14.44 -16.20 -1.86
N ARG A 40 -15.65 -15.67 -1.94
CA ARG A 40 -16.32 -15.06 -0.79
C ARG A 40 -16.54 -16.06 0.36
N LYS A 41 -17.06 -17.26 0.06
CA LYS A 41 -17.28 -18.32 1.06
C LYS A 41 -16.01 -18.72 1.79
N VAL A 42 -14.88 -18.67 1.10
CA VAL A 42 -13.58 -19.00 1.66
C VAL A 42 -12.98 -17.82 2.45
N LYS A 43 -13.16 -16.58 1.99
CA LYS A 43 -12.63 -15.36 2.62
C LYS A 43 -13.32 -15.01 3.94
N GLU A 44 -14.65 -15.06 3.98
CA GLU A 44 -15.47 -14.52 5.08
C GLU A 44 -15.06 -15.06 6.47
N PRO A 45 -14.86 -16.38 6.68
CA PRO A 45 -14.48 -16.89 8.00
C PRO A 45 -13.15 -16.34 8.50
N PHE A 46 -12.16 -16.14 7.61
CA PHE A 46 -10.87 -15.57 8.01
C PHE A 46 -11.00 -14.09 8.36
N LEU A 47 -11.83 -13.36 7.60
CA LEU A 47 -12.07 -11.95 7.84
C LEU A 47 -12.77 -11.74 9.18
N ASP A 48 -13.79 -12.56 9.49
CA ASP A 48 -14.50 -12.51 10.77
C ASP A 48 -13.57 -12.83 11.94
N MET A 49 -12.74 -13.88 11.82
CA MET A 49 -11.72 -14.24 12.81
C MET A 49 -10.70 -13.11 13.04
N PHE A 50 -10.24 -12.45 11.97
CA PHE A 50 -9.30 -11.34 12.08
C PHE A 50 -9.94 -10.09 12.73
N VAL A 51 -11.19 -9.78 12.37
CA VAL A 51 -11.95 -8.67 12.96
C VAL A 51 -12.20 -8.91 14.44
N GLU A 52 -12.52 -10.13 14.82
CA GLU A 52 -12.66 -10.53 16.22
C GLU A 52 -11.35 -10.31 16.98
N ALA A 53 -10.22 -10.78 16.45
CA ALA A 53 -8.89 -10.57 17.02
C ALA A 53 -8.55 -9.08 17.19
N LEU A 54 -8.85 -8.26 16.17
CA LEU A 54 -8.56 -6.82 16.18
C LEU A 54 -9.39 -6.05 17.22
N THR A 55 -10.62 -6.51 17.50
CA THR A 55 -11.60 -5.75 18.28
C THR A 55 -11.73 -6.23 19.72
N LYS A 56 -11.61 -7.53 19.96
CA LYS A 56 -11.72 -8.12 21.30
C LYS A 56 -10.36 -8.28 21.98
N GLY A 57 -9.26 -8.26 21.21
CA GLY A 57 -7.91 -8.53 21.72
C GLY A 57 -7.68 -10.00 22.11
N ASP A 58 -8.57 -10.90 21.69
CA ASP A 58 -8.55 -12.34 21.94
C ASP A 58 -9.11 -12.99 20.67
N PRO A 59 -8.31 -13.73 19.89
CA PRO A 59 -7.46 -14.86 20.30
C PRO A 59 -5.96 -14.57 20.33
N ASP A 60 -5.19 -15.51 20.88
CA ASP A 60 -3.71 -15.54 20.84
C ASP A 60 -3.23 -15.21 19.42
N PRO A 61 -2.55 -14.06 19.21
CA PRO A 61 -2.04 -13.67 17.91
C PRO A 61 -1.16 -14.74 17.26
N SER A 62 -0.52 -15.59 18.08
CA SER A 62 0.33 -16.69 17.65
C SER A 62 -0.46 -17.79 16.94
N GLU A 63 -1.65 -18.14 17.43
CA GLU A 63 -2.50 -19.18 16.83
C GLU A 63 -3.05 -18.71 15.48
N LEU A 64 -3.53 -17.46 15.43
CA LEU A 64 -3.98 -16.83 14.19
C LEU A 64 -2.82 -16.73 13.18
N ALA A 65 -1.64 -16.27 13.59
CA ALA A 65 -0.46 -16.17 12.74
C ALA A 65 -0.05 -17.55 12.19
N TRP A 66 -0.03 -18.57 13.04
CA TRP A 66 0.28 -19.95 12.63
C TRP A 66 -0.71 -20.48 11.59
N HIS A 67 -2.02 -20.29 11.84
CA HIS A 67 -3.06 -20.70 10.91
C HIS A 67 -2.94 -20.01 9.55
N LEU A 68 -2.67 -18.70 9.55
CA LEU A 68 -2.49 -17.93 8.31
C LEU A 68 -1.21 -18.38 7.59
N SER A 69 -0.08 -18.50 8.28
CA SER A 69 1.21 -18.94 7.72
C SER A 69 1.09 -20.31 7.04
N TRP A 70 0.45 -21.28 7.70
CA TRP A 70 0.22 -22.62 7.12
C TRP A 70 -0.56 -22.55 5.79
N ARG A 71 -1.57 -21.68 5.70
CA ARG A 71 -2.35 -21.49 4.46
C ARG A 71 -1.52 -20.81 3.38
N CYS A 72 -0.72 -19.81 3.75
CA CYS A 72 0.13 -19.05 2.83
C CYS A 72 1.27 -19.88 2.22
N SER A 73 1.80 -20.85 2.99
CA SER A 73 2.92 -21.72 2.59
C SER A 73 2.67 -22.52 1.30
N ASN A 74 1.42 -22.68 0.89
CA ASN A 74 1.07 -23.36 -0.35
C ASN A 74 0.35 -22.39 -1.32
N PRO A 75 1.07 -21.78 -2.27
CA PRO A 75 0.52 -20.85 -3.25
C PRO A 75 -0.62 -21.40 -4.12
N ARG A 76 -0.76 -22.74 -4.20
CA ARG A 76 -1.81 -23.40 -4.99
C ARG A 76 -3.16 -23.41 -4.27
N ARG A 77 -3.18 -23.17 -2.97
CA ARG A 77 -4.44 -23.14 -2.23
C ARG A 77 -5.26 -21.95 -2.65
N TYR A 78 -6.57 -22.16 -2.70
CA TYR A 78 -7.49 -21.13 -3.13
C TYR A 78 -7.62 -19.98 -2.12
N ASP A 79 -7.43 -20.28 -0.84
CA ASP A 79 -7.46 -19.33 0.30
C ASP A 79 -6.14 -18.59 0.55
N ALA A 80 -5.03 -19.02 -0.08
CA ALA A 80 -3.71 -18.45 0.18
C ALA A 80 -3.64 -16.91 0.02
N PRO A 81 -4.27 -16.27 -0.99
CA PRO A 81 -4.25 -14.81 -1.11
C PRO A 81 -4.94 -14.08 0.05
N ALA A 82 -6.07 -14.61 0.51
CA ALA A 82 -6.82 -14.04 1.61
C ALA A 82 -6.04 -14.18 2.92
N ALA A 83 -5.52 -15.39 3.19
CA ALA A 83 -4.68 -15.65 4.35
C ALA A 83 -3.44 -14.75 4.37
N CYS A 84 -2.79 -14.58 3.21
CA CYS A 84 -1.59 -13.76 3.07
C CYS A 84 -1.87 -12.28 3.33
N SER A 85 -3.04 -11.80 2.90
CA SER A 85 -3.47 -10.41 3.18
C SER A 85 -3.61 -10.19 4.69
N LEU A 86 -4.29 -11.10 5.37
CA LEU A 86 -4.51 -11.00 6.82
C LEU A 86 -3.21 -11.22 7.62
N MET A 87 -2.29 -12.05 7.11
CA MET A 87 -0.98 -12.24 7.72
C MET A 87 -0.15 -10.95 7.62
N LEU A 88 -0.19 -10.24 6.50
CA LEU A 88 0.40 -8.90 6.39
C LEU A 88 -0.26 -7.91 7.36
N PHE A 89 -1.57 -8.05 7.59
CA PHE A 89 -2.33 -7.19 8.52
C PHE A 89 -2.12 -7.55 9.98
N SER A 90 -1.49 -8.70 10.29
CA SER A 90 -1.32 -9.18 11.66
C SER A 90 -0.57 -8.19 12.55
N GLU A 91 0.34 -7.38 12.00
CA GLU A 91 1.03 -6.29 12.72
C GLU A 91 0.04 -5.32 13.41
N ALA A 92 -1.18 -5.17 12.88
CA ALA A 92 -2.22 -4.30 13.43
C ALA A 92 -2.92 -4.87 14.67
N LEU A 93 -2.75 -6.17 14.96
CA LEU A 93 -3.37 -6.83 16.10
C LEU A 93 -2.73 -6.37 17.42
N PRO A 94 -3.51 -6.29 18.52
CA PRO A 94 -2.96 -6.07 19.84
C PRO A 94 -2.07 -7.26 20.24
N GLY A 95 -0.82 -7.01 20.63
CA GLY A 95 0.12 -8.06 21.03
C GLY A 95 1.43 -8.01 20.27
N HIS A 96 2.39 -8.84 20.69
CA HIS A 96 3.69 -8.89 20.05
C HIS A 96 3.58 -9.69 18.75
N VAL A 97 3.60 -8.98 17.62
CA VAL A 97 3.70 -9.62 16.30
C VAL A 97 5.18 -9.85 16.04
N ASN A 98 5.53 -11.08 15.66
CA ASN A 98 6.91 -11.42 15.35
C ASN A 98 7.26 -10.83 13.99
N LEU A 99 8.38 -10.12 13.93
CA LEU A 99 8.84 -9.53 12.69
C LEU A 99 9.07 -10.58 11.59
N CYS A 100 9.48 -11.79 11.98
CA CYS A 100 9.64 -12.91 11.08
C CYS A 100 8.34 -13.23 10.32
N ASP A 101 7.18 -13.17 10.99
CA ASP A 101 5.89 -13.49 10.37
C ASP A 101 5.55 -12.49 9.26
N VAL A 102 5.83 -11.20 9.49
CA VAL A 102 5.58 -10.16 8.47
C VAL A 102 6.49 -10.34 7.26
N LEU A 103 7.77 -10.69 7.49
CA LEU A 103 8.72 -10.96 6.41
C LEU A 103 8.32 -12.21 5.61
N GLU A 104 7.93 -13.29 6.29
CA GLU A 104 7.39 -14.49 5.65
C GLU A 104 6.14 -14.16 4.82
N ALA A 105 5.23 -13.33 5.33
CA ALA A 105 4.04 -12.90 4.61
C ALA A 105 4.39 -12.13 3.32
N ILE A 106 5.46 -11.35 3.31
CA ILE A 106 5.96 -10.66 2.11
C ILE A 106 6.45 -11.68 1.07
N ASP A 107 7.21 -12.70 1.51
CA ASP A 107 7.70 -13.75 0.62
C ASP A 107 6.56 -14.60 0.05
N TYR A 108 5.58 -14.97 0.90
CA TYR A 108 4.36 -15.64 0.46
C TYR A 108 3.57 -14.81 -0.54
N HIS A 109 3.42 -13.50 -0.31
CA HIS A 109 2.75 -12.59 -1.23
C HIS A 109 3.41 -12.62 -2.62
N GLN A 110 4.75 -12.54 -2.69
CA GLN A 110 5.48 -12.61 -3.94
C GLN A 110 5.30 -13.98 -4.63
N ALA A 111 5.42 -15.08 -3.88
CA ALA A 111 5.27 -16.44 -4.39
C ALA A 111 3.85 -16.70 -4.94
N ILE A 112 2.82 -16.28 -4.20
CA ILE A 112 1.41 -16.39 -4.60
C ILE A 112 1.16 -15.59 -5.88
N ARG A 113 1.58 -14.32 -5.93
CA ARG A 113 1.39 -13.48 -7.14
C ARG A 113 2.09 -14.05 -8.36
N LYS A 114 3.31 -14.56 -8.20
CA LYS A 114 4.03 -15.25 -9.29
C LYS A 114 3.26 -16.48 -9.79
N HIS A 115 2.56 -17.18 -8.91
CA HIS A 115 1.80 -18.37 -9.26
C HIS A 115 0.44 -18.08 -9.92
N ILE A 116 -0.38 -17.20 -9.34
CA ILE A 116 -1.76 -16.97 -9.79
C ILE A 116 -1.92 -15.75 -10.72
N GLY A 117 -0.92 -14.88 -10.77
CA GLY A 117 -0.97 -13.60 -11.50
C GLY A 117 -1.67 -12.48 -10.72
N ASP A 118 -1.36 -11.23 -11.10
CA ASP A 118 -1.84 -10.03 -10.41
C ASP A 118 -3.35 -9.88 -10.40
N GLU A 119 -4.04 -10.19 -11.51
CA GLU A 119 -5.49 -10.06 -11.61
C GLU A 119 -6.21 -10.98 -10.60
N ARG A 120 -5.80 -12.25 -10.54
CA ARG A 120 -6.37 -13.22 -9.59
C ARG A 120 -5.99 -12.91 -8.15
N TRP A 121 -4.81 -12.35 -7.91
CA TRP A 121 -4.44 -11.85 -6.59
C TRP A 121 -5.42 -10.76 -6.13
N GLU A 122 -5.66 -9.73 -6.95
CA GLU A 122 -6.59 -8.66 -6.63
C GLU A 122 -8.02 -9.17 -6.38
N GLU A 123 -8.50 -10.16 -7.16
CA GLU A 123 -9.82 -10.76 -6.94
C GLU A 123 -9.91 -11.57 -5.63
N ARG A 124 -8.81 -12.23 -5.22
CA ARG A 124 -8.81 -13.22 -4.12
C ARG A 124 -8.21 -12.75 -2.80
N ARG A 125 -7.50 -11.63 -2.77
CA ARG A 125 -6.97 -11.05 -1.54
C ARG A 125 -8.08 -10.42 -0.69
N VAL A 126 -7.83 -10.23 0.61
CA VAL A 126 -8.72 -9.38 1.43
C VAL A 126 -8.38 -7.93 1.09
N ARG A 127 -9.39 -7.17 0.67
CA ARG A 127 -9.21 -5.76 0.32
C ARG A 127 -9.45 -4.87 1.53
N ALA A 128 -8.84 -3.67 1.52
CA ALA A 128 -8.97 -2.76 2.65
C ALA A 128 -10.40 -2.25 2.85
N ASP A 129 -11.14 -2.04 1.76
CA ASP A 129 -12.55 -1.64 1.78
C ASP A 129 -13.44 -2.74 2.38
N GLU A 130 -13.19 -4.01 2.04
CA GLU A 130 -13.86 -5.17 2.67
C GLU A 130 -13.62 -5.21 4.18
N LEU A 131 -12.36 -5.02 4.60
CA LEU A 131 -12.00 -4.99 6.02
C LEU A 131 -12.61 -3.79 6.73
N LEU A 132 -12.51 -2.60 6.16
CA LEU A 132 -13.09 -1.37 6.71
C LEU A 132 -14.60 -1.49 6.89
N GLN A 133 -15.30 -2.11 5.93
CA GLN A 133 -16.74 -2.37 6.04
C GLN A 133 -17.07 -3.22 7.27
N LYS A 134 -16.28 -4.27 7.53
CA LYS A 134 -16.46 -5.13 8.71
C LYS A 134 -16.10 -4.45 10.02
N LEU A 135 -15.18 -3.49 10.00
CA LEU A 135 -14.78 -2.69 11.16
C LEU A 135 -15.74 -1.52 11.44
N GLN A 136 -16.77 -1.30 10.62
CA GLN A 136 -17.75 -0.24 10.86
C GLN A 136 -18.46 -0.46 12.20
N GLY A 137 -18.41 0.54 13.08
CA GLY A 137 -18.97 0.48 14.43
C GLY A 137 -18.10 -0.25 15.46
N ALA A 138 -17.00 -0.89 15.03
CA ALA A 138 -16.05 -1.49 15.94
C ALA A 138 -15.11 -0.44 16.56
N LYS A 139 -14.74 -0.62 17.83
CA LYS A 139 -13.76 0.23 18.52
C LYS A 139 -12.35 -0.20 18.13
N VAL A 140 -11.85 0.32 17.01
CA VAL A 140 -10.49 0.07 16.51
C VAL A 140 -9.60 1.26 16.85
N SER A 141 -8.39 0.99 17.35
CA SER A 141 -7.45 2.06 17.71
C SER A 141 -6.90 2.77 16.46
N PRO A 142 -6.56 4.08 16.56
CA PRO A 142 -5.87 4.78 15.47
C PRO A 142 -4.59 4.08 15.01
N ARG A 143 -3.87 3.45 15.95
CA ARG A 143 -2.67 2.67 15.66
C ARG A 143 -2.98 1.47 14.77
N SER A 144 -4.02 0.71 15.10
CA SER A 144 -4.42 -0.45 14.30
C SER A 144 -4.75 -0.03 12.87
N PHE A 145 -5.49 1.07 12.66
CA PHE A 145 -5.73 1.61 11.31
C PHE A 145 -4.43 2.06 10.62
N SER A 146 -3.51 2.70 11.33
CA SER A 146 -2.21 3.09 10.76
C SER A 146 -1.37 1.89 10.33
N LEU A 147 -1.42 0.78 11.09
CA LEU A 147 -0.72 -0.46 10.75
C LEU A 147 -1.40 -1.18 9.57
N LEU A 148 -2.73 -1.19 9.51
CA LEU A 148 -3.47 -1.68 8.34
C LEU A 148 -3.13 -0.88 7.07
N HIS A 149 -3.09 0.46 7.18
CA HIS A 149 -2.67 1.32 6.08
C HIS A 149 -1.28 0.93 5.57
N ARG A 150 -0.33 0.70 6.49
CA ARG A 150 1.03 0.29 6.15
C ARG A 150 1.08 -1.06 5.44
N ALA A 151 0.34 -2.05 5.94
CA ALA A 151 0.32 -3.39 5.37
C ALA A 151 -0.39 -3.44 4.00
N VAL A 152 -1.46 -2.67 3.81
CA VAL A 152 -2.14 -2.55 2.51
C VAL A 152 -1.23 -1.89 1.48
N SER A 153 -0.41 -0.91 1.88
CA SER A 153 0.56 -0.31 0.97
C SER A 153 1.56 -1.34 0.44
N VAL A 154 2.02 -2.26 1.29
CA VAL A 154 2.88 -3.40 0.88
C VAL A 154 2.13 -4.36 -0.03
N ALA A 155 0.87 -4.68 0.28
CA ALA A 155 0.06 -5.60 -0.51
C ALA A 155 -0.31 -5.06 -1.90
N CYS A 156 -0.53 -3.74 -2.03
CA CYS A 156 -1.04 -3.15 -3.26
C CYS A 156 0.02 -3.02 -4.37
N ALA A 157 1.31 -2.84 -4.05
CA ALA A 157 2.49 -2.79 -4.95
C ALA A 157 2.40 -1.95 -6.25
N LYS A 158 1.26 -1.33 -6.57
CA LYS A 158 0.99 -0.52 -7.75
C LYS A 158 1.46 0.91 -7.50
N LYS A 159 2.01 1.51 -8.55
CA LYS A 159 2.93 2.66 -8.47
C LYS A 159 2.35 3.98 -8.96
N ASP A 160 1.10 3.99 -9.41
CA ASP A 160 0.48 5.16 -10.03
C ASP A 160 -0.25 6.04 -8.99
N GLY A 161 0.32 6.18 -7.79
CA GLY A 161 -0.24 6.94 -6.68
C GLY A 161 -0.98 6.10 -5.64
N PRO A 162 -1.52 6.74 -4.58
CA PRO A 162 -2.25 6.05 -3.53
C PRO A 162 -3.52 5.43 -4.08
N SER A 163 -3.69 4.12 -3.87
CA SER A 163 -4.92 3.42 -4.24
C SER A 163 -6.12 3.98 -3.48
N GLU A 164 -7.33 3.80 -4.01
CA GLU A 164 -8.56 4.17 -3.29
C GLU A 164 -8.65 3.46 -1.93
N GLU A 165 -8.10 2.25 -1.82
CA GLU A 165 -7.96 1.52 -0.55
C GLU A 165 -7.08 2.25 0.47
N LEU A 166 -5.93 2.78 0.04
CA LEU A 166 -5.06 3.57 0.92
C LEU A 166 -5.71 4.89 1.33
N LYS A 167 -6.40 5.57 0.40
CA LYS A 167 -7.15 6.80 0.73
C LYS A 167 -8.24 6.53 1.76
N ALA A 168 -8.97 5.42 1.61
CA ALA A 168 -10.01 5.01 2.55
C ALA A 168 -9.42 4.71 3.95
N LEU A 169 -8.28 3.99 4.03
CA LEU A 169 -7.60 3.73 5.30
C LEU A 169 -7.01 4.99 5.93
N SER A 170 -6.47 5.90 5.13
CA SER A 170 -5.95 7.19 5.62
C SER A 170 -7.08 7.98 6.28
N SER A 171 -8.21 8.10 5.58
CA SER A 171 -9.43 8.76 6.09
C SER A 171 -9.97 8.07 7.36
N ALA A 172 -9.99 6.74 7.39
CA ALA A 172 -10.40 5.97 8.57
C ALA A 172 -9.45 6.19 9.76
N THR A 173 -8.14 6.28 9.51
CA THR A 173 -7.13 6.57 10.55
C THR A 173 -7.36 7.95 11.14
N SER A 174 -7.52 8.98 10.31
CA SER A 174 -7.73 10.36 10.75
C SER A 174 -9.06 10.53 11.48
N LYS A 175 -10.13 9.89 11.00
CA LYS A 175 -11.40 9.80 11.73
C LYS A 175 -11.21 9.17 13.11
N ALA A 176 -10.50 8.03 13.20
CA ALA A 176 -10.25 7.37 14.49
C ALA A 176 -9.43 8.24 15.46
N VAL A 177 -8.51 9.06 14.95
CA VAL A 177 -7.78 10.06 15.76
C VAL A 177 -8.74 11.11 16.30
N CYS A 178 -9.57 11.71 15.44
CA CYS A 178 -10.56 12.71 15.84
C CYS A 178 -11.56 12.15 16.87
N ASP A 179 -12.05 10.93 16.65
CA ASP A 179 -13.01 10.28 17.54
C ASP A 179 -12.38 9.95 18.92
N LYS A 180 -11.08 9.65 18.96
CA LYS A 180 -10.35 9.33 20.20
C LYS A 180 -9.95 10.58 21.00
N ASP A 181 -9.59 11.65 20.31
CA ASP A 181 -9.04 12.88 20.90
C ASP A 181 -9.58 14.13 20.17
N PRO A 182 -10.86 14.50 20.40
CA PRO A 182 -11.54 15.55 19.63
C PRO A 182 -11.02 16.95 19.91
N GLU A 183 -10.46 17.18 21.10
CA GLU A 183 -9.79 18.43 21.48
C GLU A 183 -8.26 18.35 21.26
N GLY A 184 -7.80 17.19 20.79
CA GLY A 184 -6.41 16.93 20.50
C GLY A 184 -5.86 17.79 19.39
N ALA A 185 -4.55 17.99 19.45
CA ALA A 185 -3.82 18.71 18.43
C ALA A 185 -2.49 18.02 18.11
N CYS A 186 -1.98 18.27 16.91
CA CYS A 186 -0.64 17.86 16.55
C CYS A 186 0.38 18.58 17.44
N PRO A 187 1.28 17.87 18.15
CA PRO A 187 2.22 18.47 19.08
C PRO A 187 3.32 19.31 18.40
N ILE A 188 3.37 19.32 17.07
CA ILE A 188 4.36 20.08 16.29
C ILE A 188 3.77 21.42 15.82
N CYS A 189 2.63 21.40 15.13
CA CYS A 189 2.01 22.63 14.60
C CYS A 189 0.89 23.19 15.48
N LEU A 190 0.49 22.46 16.53
CA LEU A 190 -0.60 22.80 17.45
C LEU A 190 -1.97 22.96 16.79
N ALA A 191 -2.13 22.53 15.54
CA ALA A 191 -3.41 22.50 14.86
C ALA A 191 -4.23 21.29 15.35
N GLY A 192 -5.52 21.54 15.64
CA GLY A 192 -6.48 20.49 15.98
C GLY A 192 -6.69 19.50 14.83
N TRP A 193 -7.05 18.26 15.16
CA TRP A 193 -7.23 17.19 14.19
C TRP A 193 -8.46 17.40 13.30
N ARG A 194 -8.32 17.05 12.02
CA ARG A 194 -9.42 17.01 11.04
C ARG A 194 -9.54 15.64 10.39
N ALA A 195 -10.74 15.30 9.93
CA ALA A 195 -11.01 14.01 9.31
C ALA A 195 -10.26 13.79 7.97
N ASP A 196 -9.88 14.87 7.31
CA ASP A 196 -9.12 14.88 6.04
C ASP A 196 -7.60 15.04 6.23
N ASP A 197 -7.14 15.17 7.48
CA ASP A 197 -5.71 15.27 7.76
C ASP A 197 -4.98 13.99 7.31
N SER A 198 -3.74 14.12 6.87
CA SER A 198 -2.83 12.99 6.76
C SER A 198 -2.08 12.83 8.08
N VAL A 199 -2.41 11.77 8.82
CA VAL A 199 -1.84 11.52 10.16
C VAL A 199 -0.91 10.31 10.19
N LEU A 200 0.06 10.36 11.10
CA LEU A 200 1.02 9.30 11.38
C LEU A 200 0.92 8.91 12.84
N VAL A 201 0.60 7.65 13.12
CA VAL A 201 0.56 7.11 14.48
C VAL A 201 1.86 6.36 14.78
N LEU A 202 2.59 6.82 15.80
CA LEU A 202 3.87 6.26 16.21
C LEU A 202 3.70 4.97 17.03
N SER A 203 4.78 4.21 17.20
CA SER A 203 4.83 3.02 18.06
C SER A 203 4.62 3.32 19.56
N CYS A 204 4.74 4.59 19.96
CA CYS A 204 4.38 5.06 21.30
C CYS A 204 2.94 5.61 21.38
N ASN A 205 2.12 5.40 20.35
CA ASN A 205 0.73 5.87 20.21
C ASN A 205 0.53 7.38 20.07
N HIS A 206 1.59 8.20 20.09
CA HIS A 206 1.48 9.61 19.74
C HIS A 206 1.16 9.78 18.25
N VAL A 207 0.40 10.81 17.93
CA VAL A 207 -0.07 11.12 16.58
C VAL A 207 0.54 12.43 16.11
N LEU A 208 0.99 12.47 14.86
CA LEU A 208 1.56 13.65 14.21
C LEU A 208 0.89 13.83 12.83
N HIS A 209 0.79 15.06 12.33
CA HIS A 209 0.58 15.23 10.88
C HIS A 209 1.79 14.69 10.12
N VAL A 210 1.54 14.03 8.99
CA VAL A 210 2.60 13.51 8.10
C VAL A 210 3.55 14.63 7.69
N ASP A 211 3.03 15.81 7.31
CA ASP A 211 3.85 16.97 6.92
C ASP A 211 4.68 17.54 8.08
N CYS A 212 4.11 17.54 9.29
CA CYS A 212 4.83 18.01 10.48
C CYS A 212 5.98 17.05 10.81
N PHE A 213 5.74 15.75 10.69
CA PHE A 213 6.77 14.74 10.81
C PHE A 213 7.88 14.94 9.76
N TRP A 214 7.52 15.20 8.50
CA TRP A 214 8.50 15.47 7.43
C TRP A 214 9.36 16.70 7.71
N LYS A 215 8.74 17.82 8.07
CA LYS A 215 9.47 19.05 8.43
C LYS A 215 10.41 18.81 9.60
N MET A 216 9.98 18.02 10.58
CA MET A 216 10.76 17.70 11.76
C MET A 216 12.02 16.90 11.42
N ILE A 217 11.92 15.86 10.59
CA ILE A 217 13.09 15.03 10.26
C ILE A 217 14.01 15.67 9.22
N THR A 218 13.52 16.64 8.45
CA THR A 218 14.32 17.33 7.43
C THR A 218 14.95 18.64 7.92
N ALA A 219 14.47 19.19 9.04
CA ALA A 219 14.99 20.42 9.62
C ALA A 219 16.47 20.29 10.06
N ALA A 220 17.27 21.32 9.76
CA ALA A 220 18.65 21.43 10.23
C ALA A 220 18.70 21.49 11.77
N GLY A 221 19.61 20.72 12.39
CA GLY A 221 19.76 20.67 13.85
C GLY A 221 18.79 19.75 14.58
N SER A 222 18.07 18.88 13.87
CA SER A 222 17.16 17.88 14.46
C SER A 222 17.88 16.65 15.04
N ASP A 223 19.22 16.61 14.96
CA ASP A 223 20.11 15.48 15.30
C ASP A 223 19.87 14.87 16.68
N ALA A 224 19.70 15.71 17.71
CA ALA A 224 19.52 15.26 19.08
C ALA A 224 18.22 14.46 19.33
N LEU A 225 17.27 14.53 18.39
CA LEU A 225 15.94 13.97 18.52
C LEU A 225 15.57 13.12 17.31
N ARG A 226 16.57 12.67 16.54
CA ARG A 226 16.44 11.70 15.46
C ARG A 226 15.96 10.35 15.97
N GLY A 227 15.06 9.72 15.22
CA GLY A 227 14.51 8.42 15.54
C GLY A 227 13.76 8.37 16.87
N ARG A 228 13.28 9.51 17.40
CA ARG A 228 12.58 9.59 18.69
C ARG A 228 11.28 10.38 18.59
N CYS A 229 10.27 9.96 19.34
CA CYS A 229 9.02 10.70 19.48
C CYS A 229 9.28 12.05 20.16
N ARG A 230 8.79 13.16 19.61
CA ARG A 230 8.95 14.49 20.25
C ARG A 230 8.14 14.67 21.52
N VAL A 231 7.09 13.87 21.70
CA VAL A 231 6.23 13.94 22.88
C VAL A 231 6.85 13.18 24.04
N CYS A 232 7.17 11.90 23.87
CA CYS A 232 7.66 11.05 24.97
C CYS A 232 9.14 10.61 24.86
N ARG A 233 9.86 11.00 23.80
CA ARG A 233 11.26 10.63 23.53
C ARG A 233 11.53 9.13 23.37
N ALA A 234 10.48 8.31 23.37
CA ALA A 234 10.57 6.90 23.04
C ALA A 234 11.21 6.74 21.64
N PRO A 235 12.13 5.78 21.46
CA PRO A 235 12.66 5.52 20.14
C PRO A 235 11.52 5.11 19.22
N VAL A 236 11.49 5.67 18.03
CA VAL A 236 10.52 5.29 17.03
C VAL A 236 11.10 4.09 16.29
N HIS A 237 10.86 2.91 16.84
CA HIS A 237 11.13 1.68 16.11
C HIS A 237 10.13 1.63 14.96
N TRP A 238 10.57 2.05 13.78
CA TRP A 238 9.83 1.85 12.56
C TRP A 238 10.07 0.39 12.16
N GLY A 239 9.06 -0.46 12.34
CA GLY A 239 9.10 -1.82 11.77
C GLY A 239 9.44 -1.76 10.27
N PRO A 240 9.98 -2.81 9.65
CA PRO A 240 10.33 -2.86 8.23
C PRO A 240 9.23 -2.36 7.30
N VAL A 241 7.96 -2.57 7.65
CA VAL A 241 6.80 -2.07 6.89
C VAL A 241 6.69 -0.55 6.96
N ALA A 242 6.91 0.05 8.14
CA ALA A 242 6.94 1.51 8.30
C ALA A 242 8.15 2.12 7.58
N ARG A 243 9.32 1.45 7.64
CA ARG A 243 10.51 1.84 6.89
C ARG A 243 10.27 1.76 5.39
N SER A 244 9.68 0.68 4.88
CA SER A 244 9.32 0.51 3.47
C SER A 244 8.30 1.56 3.01
N ASN A 245 7.32 1.91 3.85
CA ASN A 245 6.38 2.98 3.54
C ASN A 245 7.02 4.36 3.54
N LEU A 246 7.90 4.64 4.51
CA LEU A 246 8.73 5.83 4.49
C LEU A 246 9.54 5.86 3.20
N ARG A 247 10.24 4.76 2.83
CA ARG A 247 11.00 4.64 1.57
C ARG A 247 10.13 4.96 0.35
N CYS A 248 8.90 4.45 0.29
CA CYS A 248 7.96 4.74 -0.79
C CYS A 248 7.54 6.22 -0.81
N ILE A 249 7.15 6.78 0.33
CA ILE A 249 6.77 8.20 0.44
C ILE A 249 7.96 9.10 0.08
N LEU A 250 9.18 8.74 0.49
CA LEU A 250 10.43 9.41 0.15
C LEU A 250 10.72 9.39 -1.33
N ALA A 251 10.62 8.21 -1.95
CA ALA A 251 10.80 8.07 -3.39
C ALA A 251 9.78 8.90 -4.15
N SER A 252 8.52 8.92 -3.72
CA SER A 252 7.46 9.73 -4.32
C SER A 252 7.67 11.23 -4.11
N ALA A 253 8.05 11.66 -2.91
CA ALA A 253 8.32 13.06 -2.59
C ALA A 253 9.54 13.59 -3.37
N LEU A 254 10.61 12.79 -3.45
CA LEU A 254 11.80 13.10 -4.23
C LEU A 254 11.47 13.18 -5.73
N ALA A 255 10.73 12.20 -6.27
CA ALA A 255 10.30 12.23 -7.66
C ALA A 255 9.46 13.48 -7.96
N ALA A 256 8.51 13.83 -7.07
CA ALA A 256 7.70 15.03 -7.23
C ALA A 256 8.53 16.33 -7.13
N ALA A 257 9.51 16.38 -6.23
CA ALA A 257 10.43 17.51 -6.11
C ALA A 257 11.25 17.70 -7.39
N LEU A 258 11.84 16.61 -7.92
CA LEU A 258 12.59 16.62 -9.16
C LEU A 258 11.74 17.12 -10.35
N VAL A 259 10.49 16.64 -10.47
CA VAL A 259 9.56 17.08 -11.51
C VAL A 259 9.24 18.57 -11.40
N ARG A 260 8.85 19.04 -10.20
CA ARG A 260 8.51 20.46 -9.99
C ARG A 260 9.66 21.39 -10.33
N GLN A 261 10.87 20.95 -10.03
CA GLN A 261 12.04 21.77 -10.21
C GLN A 261 12.52 21.81 -11.67
N GLN A 262 12.45 20.68 -12.38
CA GLN A 262 12.60 20.63 -13.84
C GLN A 262 11.60 21.57 -14.52
N GLN A 263 10.36 21.62 -14.03
CA GLN A 263 9.34 22.57 -14.52
C GLN A 263 9.65 24.03 -14.17
N ALA A 264 10.31 24.28 -13.03
CA ALA A 264 10.69 25.61 -12.57
C ALA A 264 12.01 26.14 -13.17
N GLY A 265 12.68 25.36 -14.04
CA GLY A 265 13.96 25.74 -14.65
C GLY A 265 15.15 25.78 -13.69
N GLY A 266 14.97 25.35 -12.44
CA GLY A 266 16.05 25.13 -11.48
C GLY A 266 16.49 23.67 -11.53
N GLY A 267 17.77 23.38 -11.75
CA GLY A 267 18.30 22.03 -11.57
C GLY A 267 18.54 21.75 -10.09
N LEU A 268 18.11 20.61 -9.56
CA LEU A 268 18.48 20.15 -8.21
C LEU A 268 19.88 19.66 -8.40
N SER A 269 20.81 20.19 -7.61
CA SER A 269 22.15 19.64 -7.68
C SER A 269 22.06 18.18 -7.21
N GLN A 270 22.89 17.34 -7.80
CA GLN A 270 23.03 15.95 -7.35
C GLN A 270 23.40 15.88 -5.85
N SER A 271 24.07 16.92 -5.34
CA SER A 271 24.41 17.09 -3.93
C SER A 271 23.17 17.20 -3.04
N ASP A 272 22.17 17.99 -3.45
CA ASP A 272 20.96 18.21 -2.65
C ASP A 272 20.13 16.93 -2.51
N VAL A 273 20.04 16.15 -3.59
CA VAL A 273 19.36 14.84 -3.57
C VAL A 273 20.12 13.84 -2.73
N ALA A 274 21.44 13.80 -2.84
CA ALA A 274 22.28 12.90 -2.06
C ALA A 274 22.23 13.24 -0.56
N GLU A 275 22.31 14.52 -0.20
CA GLU A 275 22.19 14.98 1.19
C GLU A 275 20.80 14.65 1.75
N TYR A 276 19.74 14.88 0.99
CA TYR A 276 18.38 14.54 1.38
C TYR A 276 18.23 13.05 1.68
N CYS A 277 18.70 12.19 0.76
CA CYS A 277 18.65 10.76 0.96
C CYS A 277 19.57 10.28 2.10
N SER A 278 20.73 10.90 2.33
CA SER A 278 21.62 10.57 3.44
C SER A 278 20.94 10.82 4.79
N ARG A 279 20.36 12.02 4.98
CA ARG A 279 19.64 12.38 6.22
C ARG A 279 18.51 11.42 6.54
N VAL A 280 17.79 11.02 5.50
CA VAL A 280 16.72 10.06 5.56
C VAL A 280 17.21 8.66 5.92
N SER A 281 18.34 8.23 5.34
CA SER A 281 18.94 6.93 5.60
C SER A 281 19.40 6.82 7.05
N GLU A 282 20.04 7.88 7.55
CA GLU A 282 20.42 8.02 8.96
C GLU A 282 19.19 7.98 9.89
N GLU A 283 18.09 8.63 9.54
CA GLU A 283 16.86 8.65 10.35
C GLU A 283 16.17 7.28 10.42
N ILE A 284 16.25 6.51 9.33
CA ILE A 284 15.69 5.16 9.23
C ILE A 284 16.64 4.12 9.87
N GLY A 285 17.90 4.48 10.12
CA GLY A 285 18.93 3.59 10.65
C GLY A 285 19.43 2.58 9.62
N GLU A 286 19.46 2.95 8.34
CA GLU A 286 19.82 2.07 7.23
C GLU A 286 20.85 2.75 6.33
N SER A 287 21.61 1.96 5.57
CA SER A 287 22.53 2.55 4.61
C SER A 287 21.75 3.15 3.43
N PHE A 288 22.29 4.22 2.86
CA PHE A 288 21.78 4.79 1.62
C PHE A 288 21.65 3.74 0.51
N HIS A 289 22.55 2.76 0.48
CA HIS A 289 22.52 1.64 -0.47
C HIS A 289 21.29 0.75 -0.29
N ASP A 290 20.88 0.45 0.95
CA ASP A 290 19.72 -0.41 1.25
C ASP A 290 18.40 0.26 0.86
N ILE A 291 18.29 1.56 1.13
CA ILE A 291 17.13 2.35 0.71
C ILE A 291 17.12 2.48 -0.82
N TRP A 292 18.28 2.73 -1.43
CA TRP A 292 18.41 2.94 -2.86
C TRP A 292 18.41 1.65 -3.70
N THR A 293 18.52 0.46 -3.13
CA THR A 293 18.38 -0.81 -3.86
C THR A 293 16.93 -1.26 -4.00
N GLU A 294 16.02 -0.79 -3.13
CA GLU A 294 14.57 -0.99 -3.26
C GLU A 294 13.86 0.12 -4.08
N VAL A 295 14.29 1.37 -3.93
CA VAL A 295 13.82 2.53 -4.70
C VAL A 295 13.97 2.44 -6.24
N PRO A 296 14.91 1.70 -6.88
CA PRO A 296 15.06 1.66 -8.33
C PRO A 296 13.84 1.09 -9.00
N TYR A 297 13.10 0.20 -8.34
CA TYR A 297 11.84 -0.33 -8.86
C TYR A 297 10.82 0.81 -9.03
N GLN A 298 10.68 1.69 -8.04
CA GLN A 298 9.74 2.82 -8.06
C GLN A 298 10.13 3.90 -9.06
N LEU A 299 11.41 4.29 -9.08
CA LEU A 299 11.91 5.24 -10.06
C LEU A 299 11.84 4.66 -11.49
N LEU A 300 12.08 3.37 -11.74
CA LEU A 300 12.03 2.76 -13.10
C LEU A 300 10.71 2.94 -13.84
N LYS A 301 9.56 3.05 -13.15
CA LYS A 301 8.26 3.28 -13.81
C LYS A 301 7.96 4.77 -14.07
N VAL A 302 8.38 5.68 -13.18
CA VAL A 302 8.32 7.13 -13.44
C VAL A 302 9.37 7.51 -14.51
N ARG A 303 10.53 6.85 -14.51
CA ARG A 303 11.66 6.94 -15.44
C ARG A 303 11.33 6.62 -16.90
N GLN A 304 10.39 5.70 -17.17
CA GLN A 304 10.02 5.36 -18.56
C GLN A 304 9.08 6.38 -19.21
N LYS A 305 8.42 7.25 -18.44
CA LYS A 305 7.47 8.24 -18.96
C LYS A 305 8.03 9.67 -19.06
N ALA A 306 9.19 9.96 -18.45
CA ALA A 306 9.59 11.36 -18.18
C ALA A 306 10.97 11.82 -18.71
N LEU A 307 11.90 10.93 -19.10
CA LEU A 307 13.28 11.33 -19.45
C LEU A 307 13.75 10.82 -20.82
N PRO A 308 14.46 11.64 -21.63
CA PRO A 308 15.17 11.19 -22.83
C PRO A 308 16.29 10.19 -22.50
N ASN A 309 16.55 9.24 -23.40
CA ASN A 309 17.54 8.16 -23.25
C ASN A 309 18.99 8.62 -22.95
N SER A 310 19.36 9.86 -23.27
CA SER A 310 20.69 10.42 -23.03
C SER A 310 20.96 10.75 -21.56
N GLU A 311 19.96 11.27 -20.84
CA GLU A 311 20.07 11.58 -19.40
C GLU A 311 20.07 10.30 -18.55
N MET A 312 19.42 9.24 -19.06
CA MET A 312 19.46 7.89 -18.50
C MET A 312 20.88 7.31 -18.43
N ALA A 313 21.69 7.51 -19.48
CA ALA A 313 23.06 7.00 -19.52
C ALA A 313 24.00 7.73 -18.54
N ASN A 314 23.73 9.01 -18.25
CA ASN A 314 24.51 9.79 -17.29
C ASN A 314 24.20 9.40 -15.85
N LEU A 315 22.92 9.19 -15.52
CA LEU A 315 22.50 8.68 -14.22
C LEU A 315 23.02 7.25 -13.99
N GLN A 316 22.90 6.34 -14.96
CA GLN A 316 23.47 4.99 -14.85
C GLN A 316 24.99 5.00 -14.64
N ARG A 317 25.73 5.92 -15.27
CA ARG A 317 27.17 6.08 -15.04
C ARG A 317 27.48 6.57 -13.63
N LEU A 318 26.70 7.54 -13.12
CA LEU A 318 26.83 8.09 -11.77
C LEU A 318 26.54 7.07 -10.66
N PHE A 319 25.71 6.06 -10.91
CA PHE A 319 25.34 5.04 -9.91
C PHE A 319 26.07 3.71 -10.06
N SER A 320 26.71 3.48 -11.20
CA SER A 320 27.66 2.35 -11.39
C SER A 320 29.06 2.69 -10.87
N THR A 321 29.31 3.94 -10.50
CA THR A 321 30.57 4.34 -9.87
C THR A 321 30.51 3.94 -8.39
N PRO A 322 31.47 3.14 -7.88
CA PRO A 322 31.50 2.81 -6.46
C PRO A 322 31.82 4.08 -5.68
N PHE A 323 30.79 4.68 -5.07
CA PHE A 323 30.97 5.73 -4.08
C PHE A 323 31.56 5.11 -2.82
N LEU A 324 32.85 5.37 -2.60
CA LEU A 324 33.64 5.30 -1.36
C LEU A 324 33.28 4.17 -0.37
N ARG A 325 34.19 3.21 -0.25
CA ARG A 325 34.35 2.42 0.99
C ARG A 325 34.64 3.33 2.18
#